data_AF-A0AAV4E666-F1
#
_entry.id   AF-A0AAV4E666-F1
#
_cell.length_a   1.000
_cell.length_b   1.000
_cell.length_c   1.000
_cell.angle_alpha   90.00
_cell.angle_beta   90.00
_cell.angle_gamma   90.00
#
_symmetry.space_group_name_H-M   'P 1'
#
loop_
_entity.id
_entity.type
_entity.pdbx_description
1 polymer ?
#
loop_
_entity_poly.entity_id
_entity_poly.type
_entity_poly.pdbx_seq_one_letter_code
_entity_poly.pdbx_strand_id
1 'polypeptide(L)'
;MNMKKAKNLLKNPNLKWIALVLLIVMVFAIPGYKWMEKDNQARAQRMKSALSPVIMVPGSSATTERFNQLVKLLNQNTPTKHSVLKINVSTDGNLSYSGSINKNDNEPFIIIGFKNNKDGYSNIKKQAGWLNEAFAAISQDYKFNNFKAFGHSNGGLIWIYWLEHYYSDYSDEITMKRLMTVGTPYNFSEKNINHKTQMLEDFIKCKNRLPKSLVVYTVSGGKNYESDGIVPEASAAAGKYIFQNQVKSYTAMTITGDKADHSDLPQNQQVVQVIQQYLLEPIKNKNNQEITRQGKKQDDDKNGQNNQN
;
A
#
# COMPACT_ATOMS: atom_id res chain seq x y z
N MET A 1 -56.16 10.62 -34.60
CA MET A 1 -56.48 9.89 -33.35
C MET A 1 -57.43 10.75 -32.51
N ASN A 2 -58.62 10.24 -32.19
CA ASN A 2 -59.77 11.01 -31.72
C ASN A 2 -59.56 11.50 -30.25
N MET A 3 -59.58 12.81 -30.00
CA MET A 3 -59.29 13.41 -28.67
C MET A 3 -60.16 12.87 -27.52
N LYS A 4 -61.36 12.36 -27.82
CA LYS A 4 -62.25 11.72 -26.84
C LYS A 4 -61.70 10.38 -26.30
N LYS A 5 -60.97 9.59 -27.11
CA LYS A 5 -60.36 8.32 -26.67
C LYS A 5 -59.18 8.55 -25.72
N ALA A 6 -58.38 9.59 -25.96
CA ALA A 6 -57.27 9.95 -25.09
C ALA A 6 -57.73 10.38 -23.67
N LYS A 7 -58.85 11.13 -23.57
CA LYS A 7 -59.44 11.54 -22.29
C LYS A 7 -59.98 10.36 -21.46
N ASN A 8 -60.50 9.30 -22.09
CA ASN A 8 -60.98 8.11 -21.37
C ASN A 8 -59.85 7.18 -20.91
N LEU A 9 -58.73 7.11 -21.63
CA LEU A 9 -57.53 6.37 -21.22
C LEU A 9 -56.93 6.95 -19.93
N LEU A 10 -56.86 8.28 -19.82
CA LEU A 10 -56.34 8.99 -18.62
C LEU A 10 -57.21 8.83 -17.35
N LYS A 11 -58.47 8.39 -17.49
CA LYS A 11 -59.37 8.12 -16.35
C LYS A 11 -59.18 6.72 -15.75
N ASN A 12 -58.46 5.82 -16.42
CA ASN A 12 -58.30 4.45 -15.96
C ASN A 12 -57.31 4.37 -14.77
N PRO A 13 -57.73 3.91 -13.58
CA PRO A 13 -56.86 3.87 -12.39
C PRO A 13 -55.61 3.02 -12.61
N ASN A 14 -55.69 1.96 -13.43
CA ASN A 14 -54.53 1.12 -13.75
C ASN A 14 -53.46 1.87 -14.55
N LEU A 15 -53.88 2.81 -15.43
CA LEU A 15 -52.95 3.63 -16.20
C LEU A 15 -52.20 4.64 -15.30
N LYS A 16 -52.88 5.14 -14.25
CA LYS A 16 -52.26 6.01 -13.23
C LYS A 16 -51.21 5.25 -12.41
N TRP A 17 -51.49 4.00 -12.03
CA TRP A 17 -50.53 3.14 -11.34
C TRP A 17 -49.32 2.79 -12.21
N ILE A 18 -49.52 2.47 -13.49
CA ILE A 18 -48.42 2.22 -14.44
C ILE A 18 -47.55 3.46 -14.60
N ALA A 19 -48.16 4.64 -14.76
CA ALA A 19 -47.42 5.90 -14.84
C ALA A 19 -46.62 6.21 -13.58
N LEU A 20 -47.18 5.91 -12.39
CA LEU A 20 -46.49 6.06 -11.10
C LEU A 20 -45.27 5.13 -11.00
N VAL A 21 -45.42 3.86 -11.38
CA VAL A 21 -44.31 2.88 -11.37
C VAL A 21 -43.21 3.29 -12.34
N LEU A 22 -43.55 3.72 -13.56
CA LEU A 22 -42.57 4.22 -14.52
C LEU A 22 -41.84 5.46 -14.02
N LEU A 23 -42.54 6.36 -13.34
CA LEU A 23 -41.93 7.53 -12.73
C LEU A 23 -40.97 7.14 -11.61
N ILE A 24 -41.33 6.18 -10.75
CA ILE A 24 -40.46 5.64 -9.71
C ILE A 24 -39.20 5.00 -10.32
N VAL A 25 -39.37 4.16 -11.36
CA VAL A 25 -38.24 3.53 -12.07
C VAL A 25 -37.32 4.59 -12.66
N MET A 26 -37.86 5.63 -13.31
CA MET A 26 -37.07 6.71 -13.89
C MET A 26 -36.33 7.53 -12.82
N VAL A 27 -36.98 7.78 -11.67
CA VAL A 27 -36.38 8.46 -10.51
C VAL A 27 -35.19 7.69 -9.95
N PHE A 28 -35.22 6.35 -9.95
CA PHE A 28 -34.08 5.54 -9.50
C PHE A 28 -33.05 5.22 -10.59
N ALA A 29 -33.47 5.12 -11.86
CA ALA A 29 -32.60 4.79 -12.97
C ALA A 29 -31.58 5.90 -13.29
N ILE A 30 -31.99 7.18 -13.21
CA ILE A 30 -31.10 8.32 -13.54
C ILE A 30 -29.94 8.45 -12.52
N PRO A 31 -30.18 8.43 -11.19
CA PRO A 31 -29.10 8.40 -10.20
C PRO A 31 -28.25 7.13 -10.31
N GLY A 32 -28.87 5.97 -10.53
CA GLY A 32 -28.17 4.70 -10.69
C GLY A 32 -27.23 4.69 -11.89
N TYR A 33 -27.67 5.21 -13.04
CA TYR A 33 -26.86 5.35 -14.23
C TYR A 33 -25.68 6.30 -14.01
N LYS A 34 -25.92 7.49 -13.42
CA LYS A 34 -24.84 8.45 -13.14
C LYS A 34 -23.80 7.91 -12.16
N TRP A 35 -24.25 7.18 -11.13
CA TRP A 35 -23.36 6.52 -10.19
C TRP A 35 -22.50 5.45 -10.88
N MET A 36 -23.14 4.60 -11.69
CA MET A 36 -22.46 3.55 -12.46
C MET A 36 -21.46 4.11 -13.48
N GLU A 37 -21.80 5.18 -14.20
CA GLU A 37 -20.89 5.84 -15.14
C GLU A 37 -19.65 6.40 -14.43
N LYS A 38 -19.84 7.10 -13.30
CA LYS A 38 -18.75 7.66 -12.50
C LYS A 38 -17.85 6.57 -11.91
N ASP A 39 -18.45 5.49 -11.41
CA ASP A 39 -17.70 4.36 -10.84
C ASP A 39 -16.90 3.63 -11.94
N ASN A 40 -17.52 3.34 -13.08
CA ASN A 40 -16.85 2.74 -14.23
C ASN A 40 -15.70 3.62 -14.75
N GLN A 41 -15.87 4.94 -14.79
CA GLN A 41 -14.81 5.86 -15.18
C GLN A 41 -13.64 5.82 -14.19
N ALA A 42 -13.92 5.81 -12.88
CA ALA A 42 -12.88 5.72 -11.86
C ALA A 42 -12.12 4.38 -11.93
N ARG A 43 -12.83 3.27 -12.11
CA ARG A 43 -12.25 1.93 -12.33
C ARG A 43 -11.38 1.90 -13.59
N ALA A 44 -11.88 2.44 -14.71
CA ALA A 44 -11.13 2.52 -15.96
C ALA A 44 -9.85 3.37 -15.83
N GLN A 45 -9.89 4.47 -15.07
CA GLN A 45 -8.71 5.27 -14.76
C GLN A 45 -7.70 4.47 -13.93
N ARG A 46 -8.17 3.77 -12.88
CA ARG A 46 -7.30 2.90 -12.06
C ARG A 46 -6.65 1.82 -12.89
N MET A 47 -7.39 1.10 -13.74
CA MET A 47 -6.85 0.04 -14.59
C MET A 47 -5.73 0.51 -15.52
N LYS A 48 -5.79 1.76 -15.98
CA LYS A 48 -4.77 2.35 -16.86
C LYS A 48 -3.62 3.02 -16.10
N SER A 49 -3.70 3.10 -14.76
CA SER A 49 -2.72 3.81 -13.95
C SER A 49 -1.39 3.08 -13.92
N ALA A 50 -0.32 3.78 -14.30
CA ALA A 50 1.05 3.33 -14.11
C ALA A 50 1.60 3.65 -12.71
N LEU A 51 0.82 4.39 -11.90
CA LEU A 51 1.22 4.84 -10.57
C LEU A 51 1.28 3.66 -9.60
N SER A 52 2.39 3.56 -8.88
CA SER A 52 2.69 2.52 -7.90
C SER A 52 3.38 3.17 -6.69
N PRO A 53 2.66 3.93 -5.86
CA PRO A 53 3.27 4.70 -4.79
C PRO A 53 3.85 3.78 -3.71
N VAL A 54 4.83 4.30 -2.97
CA VAL A 54 5.28 3.70 -1.71
C VAL A 54 4.69 4.49 -0.56
N ILE A 55 3.77 3.87 0.17
CA ILE A 55 3.10 4.48 1.32
C ILE A 55 3.87 4.12 2.58
N MET A 56 4.35 5.14 3.29
CA MET A 56 5.26 5.01 4.43
C MET A 56 4.56 5.45 5.71
N VAL A 57 4.63 4.62 6.77
CA VAL A 57 4.04 4.90 8.08
C VAL A 57 5.14 4.85 9.16
N PRO A 58 5.37 5.93 9.92
CA PRO A 58 6.40 5.97 10.94
C PRO A 58 5.94 5.35 12.27
N GLY A 59 6.88 5.22 13.21
CA GLY A 59 6.63 4.68 14.55
C GLY A 59 6.04 5.68 15.56
N SER A 60 6.07 5.29 16.84
CA SER A 60 5.63 6.16 17.92
C SER A 60 6.50 7.41 18.09
N SER A 61 5.88 8.48 18.62
CA SER A 61 6.46 9.82 18.82
C SER A 61 7.08 10.44 17.55
N ALA A 62 6.89 9.83 16.39
CA ALA A 62 7.39 10.32 15.12
C ALA A 62 6.37 11.22 14.43
N THR A 63 6.87 12.19 13.67
CA THR A 63 6.06 13.01 12.75
C THR A 63 6.30 12.55 11.31
N THR A 64 5.63 13.19 10.34
CA THR A 64 5.88 13.00 8.90
C THR A 64 7.33 13.29 8.48
N GLU A 65 8.12 13.95 9.33
CA GLU A 65 9.51 14.29 9.05
C GLU A 65 10.48 13.11 9.27
N ARG A 66 10.03 12.04 9.95
CA ARG A 66 10.85 10.86 10.30
C ARG A 66 11.55 10.22 9.11
N PHE A 67 10.94 10.28 7.92
CA PHE A 67 11.49 9.68 6.71
C PHE A 67 12.18 10.67 5.78
N ASN A 68 12.31 11.95 6.13
CA ASN A 68 12.96 12.94 5.25
C ASN A 68 14.37 12.51 4.84
N GLN A 69 15.17 12.05 5.81
CA GLN A 69 16.54 11.61 5.53
C GLN A 69 16.55 10.33 4.68
N LEU A 70 15.71 9.34 5.01
CA LEU A 70 15.56 8.13 4.20
C LEU A 70 15.21 8.48 2.75
N VAL A 71 14.19 9.32 2.55
CA VAL A 71 13.76 9.75 1.20
C VAL A 71 14.87 10.51 0.49
N LYS A 72 15.60 11.38 1.19
CA LYS A 72 16.76 12.08 0.64
C LYS A 72 17.82 11.08 0.15
N LEU A 73 18.11 10.03 0.93
CA LEU A 73 19.06 8.97 0.57
C LEU A 73 18.54 8.11 -0.59
N LEU A 74 17.27 7.73 -0.59
CA LEU A 74 16.66 6.95 -1.68
C LEU A 74 16.63 7.70 -3.01
N ASN A 75 16.49 9.02 -2.95
CA ASN A 75 16.57 9.88 -4.13
C ASN A 75 18.01 10.24 -4.50
N GLN A 76 19.02 9.92 -3.70
CA GLN A 76 20.42 10.12 -4.08
C GLN A 76 20.82 9.05 -5.11
N ASN A 77 21.54 9.47 -6.14
CA ASN A 77 22.13 8.58 -7.15
C ASN A 77 21.12 7.69 -7.92
N THR A 78 19.83 8.05 -7.94
CA THR A 78 18.82 7.40 -8.79
C THR A 78 18.53 8.23 -10.05
N PRO A 79 18.34 7.59 -11.22
CA PRO A 79 17.91 8.27 -12.44
C PRO A 79 16.49 8.86 -12.33
N THR A 80 15.65 8.25 -11.50
CA THR A 80 14.26 8.66 -11.25
C THR A 80 14.14 9.25 -9.85
N LYS A 81 13.65 10.49 -9.76
CA LYS A 81 13.39 11.16 -8.48
C LYS A 81 11.94 10.91 -8.06
N HIS A 82 11.79 10.38 -6.85
CA HIS A 82 10.52 10.15 -6.18
C HIS A 82 10.07 11.44 -5.48
N SER A 83 8.96 11.98 -5.94
CA SER A 83 8.22 13.07 -5.31
C SER A 83 7.60 12.63 -3.99
N VAL A 84 7.31 13.60 -3.11
CA VAL A 84 6.91 13.31 -1.72
C VAL A 84 5.62 14.06 -1.40
N LEU A 85 4.61 13.29 -1.00
CA LEU A 85 3.40 13.79 -0.36
C LEU A 85 3.42 13.37 1.11
N LYS A 86 3.13 14.29 2.01
CA LYS A 86 2.99 14.05 3.44
C LYS A 86 1.56 14.30 3.85
N ILE A 87 1.01 13.40 4.64
CA ILE A 87 -0.35 13.45 5.16
C ILE A 87 -0.25 13.31 6.66
N ASN A 88 -0.78 14.26 7.39
CA ASN A 88 -0.88 14.20 8.84
C ASN A 88 -2.35 14.07 9.23
N VAL A 89 -2.70 12.99 9.93
CA VAL A 89 -4.05 12.74 10.40
C VAL A 89 -4.20 13.25 11.82
N SER A 90 -5.14 14.17 12.06
CA SER A 90 -5.45 14.65 13.40
C SER A 90 -6.31 13.65 14.19
N THR A 91 -6.49 13.90 15.49
CA THR A 91 -7.20 12.99 16.41
C THR A 91 -8.69 12.84 16.12
N ASP A 92 -9.25 13.73 15.33
CA ASP A 92 -10.63 13.77 14.83
C ASP A 92 -10.76 13.25 13.38
N GLY A 93 -9.67 12.73 12.78
CA GLY A 93 -9.68 12.16 11.42
C GLY A 93 -9.42 13.17 10.30
N ASN A 94 -9.25 14.47 10.59
CA ASN A 94 -8.96 15.44 9.55
C ASN A 94 -7.56 15.24 8.95
N LEU A 95 -7.47 15.37 7.62
CA LEU A 95 -6.26 15.17 6.85
C LEU A 95 -5.64 16.51 6.48
N SER A 96 -4.38 16.75 6.86
CA SER A 96 -3.58 17.87 6.37
C SER A 96 -2.46 17.39 5.46
N TYR A 97 -2.24 18.11 4.35
CA TYR A 97 -1.34 17.72 3.28
C TYR A 97 -0.17 18.69 3.16
N SER A 98 1.02 18.18 2.87
CA SER A 98 2.16 18.99 2.42
C SER A 98 3.02 18.23 1.42
N GLY A 99 3.74 18.97 0.56
CA GLY A 99 4.41 18.38 -0.61
C GLY A 99 3.43 18.10 -1.76
N SER A 100 3.87 17.34 -2.75
CA SER A 100 3.08 17.02 -3.95
C SER A 100 3.62 15.81 -4.69
N ILE A 101 2.76 15.18 -5.49
CA ILE A 101 3.13 14.11 -6.42
C ILE A 101 3.35 14.73 -7.81
N ASN A 102 4.51 14.48 -8.40
CA ASN A 102 4.85 14.97 -9.73
C ASN A 102 4.11 14.18 -10.81
N LYS A 103 3.62 14.84 -11.87
CA LYS A 103 2.85 14.20 -12.95
C LYS A 103 3.59 13.05 -13.67
N ASN A 104 4.91 13.10 -13.71
CA ASN A 104 5.75 12.12 -14.42
C ASN A 104 6.44 11.13 -13.46
N ASP A 105 6.05 11.12 -12.19
CA ASP A 105 6.56 10.19 -11.19
C ASP A 105 5.57 9.06 -10.97
N ASN A 106 5.95 7.85 -11.40
CA ASN A 106 5.13 6.66 -11.26
C ASN A 106 5.36 5.91 -9.95
N GLU A 107 6.32 6.33 -9.12
CA GLU A 107 6.64 5.70 -7.84
C GLU A 107 6.87 6.75 -6.74
N PRO A 108 5.91 7.65 -6.47
CA PRO A 108 6.08 8.67 -5.44
C PRO A 108 6.06 8.06 -4.04
N PHE A 109 6.62 8.78 -3.08
CA PHE A 109 6.55 8.46 -1.67
C PHE A 109 5.41 9.23 -1.00
N ILE A 110 4.53 8.51 -0.32
CA ILE A 110 3.42 9.09 0.45
C ILE A 110 3.65 8.75 1.92
N ILE A 111 3.95 9.75 2.74
CA ILE A 111 4.19 9.56 4.18
C ILE A 111 2.92 9.89 4.94
N ILE A 112 2.38 8.93 5.69
CA ILE A 112 1.19 9.12 6.52
C ILE A 112 1.61 9.09 7.99
N GLY A 113 1.49 10.23 8.67
CA GLY A 113 1.73 10.38 10.10
C GLY A 113 0.44 10.66 10.88
N PHE A 114 0.49 10.48 12.20
CA PHE A 114 -0.67 10.66 13.08
C PHE A 114 -0.33 11.64 14.19
N LYS A 115 -1.25 12.57 14.47
CA LYS A 115 -1.14 13.48 15.62
C LYS A 115 -1.13 12.69 16.94
N ASN A 116 -1.91 11.62 17.03
CA ASN A 116 -1.75 10.63 18.09
C ASN A 116 -0.80 9.53 17.61
N ASN A 117 0.49 9.72 17.89
CA ASN A 117 1.58 8.79 17.61
C ASN A 117 2.03 8.03 18.87
N LYS A 118 1.11 7.79 19.83
CA LYS A 118 1.43 7.06 21.07
C LYS A 118 1.56 5.55 20.82
N ASP A 119 2.35 4.90 21.66
CA ASP A 119 2.47 3.44 21.73
C ASP A 119 1.19 2.76 22.26
N GLY A 120 1.18 1.43 22.14
CA GLY A 120 0.17 0.57 22.75
C GLY A 120 -0.92 0.13 21.79
N TYR A 121 -1.45 -1.06 22.03
CA TYR A 121 -2.31 -1.73 21.06
C TYR A 121 -3.60 -0.96 20.73
N SER A 122 -4.22 -0.33 21.73
CA SER A 122 -5.40 0.53 21.50
C SER A 122 -5.12 1.71 20.56
N ASN A 123 -3.93 2.31 20.64
CA ASN A 123 -3.53 3.38 19.73
C ASN A 123 -3.25 2.84 18.32
N ILE A 124 -2.63 1.67 18.19
CA ILE A 124 -2.40 1.01 16.90
C ILE A 124 -3.73 0.75 16.16
N LYS A 125 -4.77 0.28 16.86
CA LYS A 125 -6.10 0.09 16.26
C LYS A 125 -6.68 1.39 15.71
N LYS A 126 -6.58 2.49 16.47
CA LYS A 126 -7.04 3.82 16.04
C LYS A 126 -6.24 4.34 14.86
N GLN A 127 -4.92 4.22 14.92
CA GLN A 127 -4.00 4.63 13.85
C GLN A 127 -4.27 3.85 12.56
N ALA A 128 -4.62 2.57 12.62
CA ALA A 128 -5.02 1.80 11.45
C ALA A 128 -6.36 2.27 10.85
N GLY A 129 -7.31 2.69 11.69
CA GLY A 129 -8.54 3.37 11.23
C GLY A 129 -8.24 4.68 10.50
N TRP A 130 -7.37 5.52 11.07
CA TRP A 130 -6.92 6.76 10.41
C TRP A 130 -6.12 6.51 9.14
N LEU A 131 -5.29 5.45 9.11
CA LEU A 131 -4.61 5.02 7.90
C LEU A 131 -5.64 4.65 6.82
N ASN A 132 -6.74 4.00 7.19
CA ASN A 132 -7.81 3.67 6.26
C ASN A 132 -8.48 4.92 5.66
N GLU A 133 -8.79 5.92 6.49
CA GLU A 133 -9.36 7.20 6.02
C GLU A 133 -8.40 7.92 5.05
N ALA A 134 -7.12 8.01 5.41
CA ALA A 134 -6.10 8.60 4.55
C ALA A 134 -5.92 7.80 3.24
N PHE A 135 -5.93 6.47 3.31
CA PHE A 135 -5.81 5.58 2.16
C PHE A 135 -7.01 5.73 1.20
N ALA A 136 -8.23 5.81 1.73
CA ALA A 136 -9.43 6.06 0.94
C ALA A 136 -9.34 7.39 0.17
N ALA A 137 -8.89 8.46 0.84
CA ALA A 137 -8.70 9.76 0.20
C ALA A 137 -7.68 9.71 -0.94
N ILE A 138 -6.47 9.21 -0.68
CA ILE A 138 -5.41 9.19 -1.71
C ILE A 138 -5.67 8.20 -2.84
N SER A 139 -6.31 7.06 -2.58
CA SER A 139 -6.68 6.11 -3.64
C SER A 139 -7.75 6.69 -4.56
N GLN A 140 -8.62 7.55 -4.01
CA GLN A 140 -9.60 8.29 -4.79
C GLN A 140 -8.96 9.45 -5.57
N ASP A 141 -7.99 10.17 -5.02
CA ASP A 141 -7.38 11.32 -5.70
C ASP A 141 -6.39 10.90 -6.79
N TYR A 142 -5.56 9.88 -6.50
CA TYR A 142 -4.45 9.50 -7.37
C TYR A 142 -4.71 8.24 -8.22
N LYS A 143 -5.83 7.55 -7.99
CA LYS A 143 -6.31 6.44 -8.83
C LYS A 143 -5.26 5.36 -9.12
N PHE A 144 -4.38 5.03 -8.16
CA PHE A 144 -3.48 3.89 -8.31
C PHE A 144 -4.27 2.58 -8.13
N ASN A 145 -3.89 1.54 -8.87
CA ASN A 145 -4.45 0.19 -8.76
C ASN A 145 -3.52 -0.78 -8.01
N ASN A 146 -2.38 -0.28 -7.56
CA ASN A 146 -1.41 -1.06 -6.81
C ASN A 146 -0.51 -0.12 -6.00
N PHE A 147 0.12 -0.63 -4.94
CA PHE A 147 1.06 0.15 -4.13
C PHE A 147 2.05 -0.76 -3.40
N LYS A 148 3.06 -0.14 -2.80
CA LYS A 148 4.01 -0.76 -1.86
C LYS A 148 3.86 -0.08 -0.50
N ALA A 149 4.08 -0.82 0.56
CA ALA A 149 3.96 -0.33 1.92
C ALA A 149 5.30 -0.41 2.66
N PHE A 150 5.61 0.63 3.42
CA PHE A 150 6.75 0.69 4.33
C PHE A 150 6.28 1.07 5.73
N GLY A 151 6.71 0.34 6.75
CA GLY A 151 6.41 0.63 8.15
C GLY A 151 7.67 0.63 9.00
N HIS A 152 7.93 1.71 9.74
CA HIS A 152 8.98 1.71 10.77
C HIS A 152 8.37 1.54 12.16
N SER A 153 8.94 0.65 12.98
CA SER A 153 8.49 0.40 14.35
C SER A 153 6.98 0.09 14.38
N ASN A 154 6.18 0.83 15.15
CA ASN A 154 4.72 0.69 15.19
C ASN A 154 4.03 0.87 13.83
N GLY A 155 4.64 1.59 12.88
CA GLY A 155 4.14 1.69 11.51
C GLY A 155 3.93 0.34 10.84
N GLY A 156 4.77 -0.65 11.15
CA GLY A 156 4.58 -2.03 10.68
C GLY A 156 3.38 -2.72 11.32
N LEU A 157 3.13 -2.49 12.61
CA LEU A 157 1.96 -3.03 13.32
C LEU A 157 0.65 -2.42 12.82
N ILE A 158 0.67 -1.12 12.50
CA ILE A 158 -0.47 -0.41 11.91
C ILE A 158 -0.80 -1.00 10.54
N TRP A 159 0.20 -1.28 9.69
CA TRP A 159 -0.01 -1.94 8.40
C TRP A 159 -0.60 -3.35 8.54
N ILE A 160 -0.12 -4.15 9.50
CA ILE A 160 -0.66 -5.49 9.74
C ILE A 160 -2.14 -5.41 10.13
N TYR A 161 -2.45 -4.58 11.13
CA TYR A 161 -3.83 -4.39 11.54
C TYR A 161 -4.70 -3.90 10.37
N TRP A 162 -4.18 -2.97 9.56
CA TRP A 162 -4.92 -2.48 8.41
C TRP A 162 -5.18 -3.56 7.35
N LEU A 163 -4.19 -4.41 7.06
CA LEU A 163 -4.33 -5.55 6.16
C LEU A 163 -5.40 -6.55 6.64
N GLU A 164 -5.47 -6.79 7.93
CA GLU A 164 -6.40 -7.76 8.53
C GLU A 164 -7.83 -7.24 8.70
N HIS A 165 -8.04 -5.91 8.67
CA HIS A 165 -9.31 -5.30 9.03
C HIS A 165 -9.95 -4.40 7.97
N TYR A 166 -9.16 -3.82 7.07
CA TYR A 166 -9.64 -2.82 6.10
C TYR A 166 -9.29 -3.15 4.64
N TYR A 167 -8.22 -3.91 4.39
CA TYR A 167 -7.76 -4.14 3.02
C TYR A 167 -8.78 -4.87 2.12
N SER A 168 -9.67 -5.70 2.70
CA SER A 168 -10.71 -6.39 1.95
C SER A 168 -11.56 -5.44 1.11
N ASP A 169 -11.81 -4.23 1.62
CA ASP A 169 -12.65 -3.21 0.98
C ASP A 169 -12.04 -2.64 -0.30
N TYR A 170 -10.72 -2.84 -0.50
CA TYR A 170 -9.96 -2.35 -1.66
C TYR A 170 -9.45 -3.47 -2.56
N SER A 171 -9.46 -4.71 -2.07
CA SER A 171 -8.71 -5.82 -2.67
C SER A 171 -9.15 -6.20 -4.10
N ASP A 172 -10.37 -5.85 -4.49
CA ASP A 172 -10.89 -6.03 -5.86
C ASP A 172 -10.28 -5.06 -6.88
N GLU A 173 -9.78 -3.90 -6.42
CA GLU A 173 -9.32 -2.81 -7.31
C GLU A 173 -7.85 -2.44 -7.09
N ILE A 174 -7.33 -2.64 -5.89
CA ILE A 174 -6.00 -2.15 -5.48
C ILE A 174 -5.19 -3.27 -4.86
N THR A 175 -4.06 -3.61 -5.48
CA THR A 175 -3.15 -4.65 -4.99
C THR A 175 -1.99 -4.05 -4.17
N MET A 176 -1.85 -4.47 -2.91
CA MET A 176 -0.59 -4.27 -2.18
C MET A 176 0.46 -5.27 -2.70
N LYS A 177 1.47 -4.79 -3.43
CA LYS A 177 2.51 -5.62 -4.04
C LYS A 177 3.52 -6.15 -3.01
N ARG A 178 4.01 -5.23 -2.16
CA ARG A 178 5.08 -5.51 -1.21
C ARG A 178 4.84 -4.75 0.08
N LEU A 179 5.16 -5.39 1.21
CA LEU A 179 5.22 -4.78 2.52
C LEU A 179 6.64 -4.94 3.06
N MET A 180 7.28 -3.84 3.45
CA MET A 180 8.52 -3.85 4.19
C MET A 180 8.35 -3.21 5.55
N THR A 181 8.74 -3.91 6.61
CA THR A 181 8.67 -3.39 7.97
C THR A 181 10.05 -3.41 8.62
N VAL A 182 10.43 -2.33 9.28
CA VAL A 182 11.77 -2.14 9.86
C VAL A 182 11.66 -1.87 11.35
N GLY A 183 12.35 -2.68 12.17
CA GLY A 183 12.36 -2.54 13.64
C GLY A 183 10.97 -2.71 14.27
N THR A 184 10.07 -3.49 13.66
CA THR A 184 8.69 -3.61 14.12
C THR A 184 8.56 -4.57 15.31
N PRO A 185 7.99 -4.13 16.44
CA PRO A 185 7.89 -4.96 17.64
C PRO A 185 6.61 -5.83 17.62
N TYR A 186 6.62 -6.93 16.87
CA TYR A 186 5.41 -7.78 16.71
C TYR A 186 4.92 -8.38 18.03
N ASN A 187 5.77 -8.49 19.04
CA ASN A 187 5.42 -8.93 20.39
C ASN A 187 5.68 -7.85 21.45
N PHE A 188 5.64 -6.57 21.07
CA PHE A 188 6.02 -5.44 21.93
C PHE A 188 7.40 -5.64 22.58
N SER A 189 7.51 -5.43 23.90
CA SER A 189 8.72 -5.57 24.68
C SER A 189 8.95 -6.99 25.23
N GLU A 190 8.11 -7.96 24.86
CA GLU A 190 8.26 -9.35 25.29
C GLU A 190 9.50 -9.98 24.65
N LYS A 191 10.34 -10.56 25.49
CA LYS A 191 11.64 -11.16 25.12
C LYS A 191 11.54 -12.66 24.91
N ASN A 192 10.48 -13.29 25.42
CA ASN A 192 10.23 -14.71 25.26
C ASN A 192 9.24 -14.94 24.12
N ILE A 193 9.74 -15.52 23.02
CA ILE A 193 8.95 -15.85 21.83
C ILE A 193 7.73 -16.77 22.11
N ASN A 194 7.76 -17.51 23.22
CA ASN A 194 6.69 -18.43 23.62
C ASN A 194 5.54 -17.70 24.32
N HIS A 195 5.81 -16.58 25.00
CA HIS A 195 4.79 -15.74 25.60
C HIS A 195 4.28 -14.75 24.55
N LYS A 196 3.01 -14.85 24.17
CA LYS A 196 2.43 -13.99 23.15
C LYS A 196 1.63 -12.90 23.85
N THR A 197 1.93 -11.65 23.52
CA THR A 197 1.08 -10.53 23.91
C THR A 197 -0.28 -10.66 23.22
N GLN A 198 -1.32 -10.07 23.81
CA GLN A 198 -2.67 -10.03 23.22
C GLN A 198 -2.65 -9.54 21.76
N MET A 199 -1.81 -8.55 21.46
CA MET A 199 -1.68 -8.02 20.10
C MET A 199 -1.18 -9.09 19.12
N LEU A 200 -0.11 -9.82 19.48
CA LEU A 200 0.43 -10.87 18.62
C LEU A 200 -0.57 -12.01 18.43
N GLU A 201 -1.30 -12.38 19.49
CA GLU A 201 -2.36 -13.39 19.40
C GLU A 201 -3.49 -12.97 18.46
N ASP A 202 -3.93 -11.71 18.54
CA ASP A 202 -4.96 -11.16 17.66
C ASP A 202 -4.49 -11.18 16.18
N PHE A 203 -3.24 -10.77 15.90
CA PHE A 203 -2.67 -10.86 14.54
C PHE A 203 -2.58 -12.31 14.05
N ILE A 204 -2.11 -13.24 14.88
CA ILE A 204 -2.04 -14.67 14.49
C ILE A 204 -3.43 -15.23 14.19
N LYS A 205 -4.45 -14.79 14.93
CA LYS A 205 -5.84 -15.21 14.72
C LYS A 205 -6.42 -14.68 13.40
N CYS A 206 -6.06 -13.47 12.99
CA CYS A 206 -6.56 -12.80 11.79
C CYS A 206 -5.69 -12.99 10.54
N LYS A 207 -4.52 -13.63 10.65
CA LYS A 207 -3.54 -13.76 9.57
C LYS A 207 -4.04 -14.38 8.26
N ASN A 208 -5.13 -15.14 8.29
CA ASN A 208 -5.74 -15.71 7.09
C ASN A 208 -6.36 -14.64 6.16
N ARG A 209 -6.58 -13.42 6.67
CA ARG A 209 -7.06 -12.26 5.91
C ARG A 209 -5.96 -11.56 5.11
N LEU A 210 -4.69 -11.92 5.33
CA LEU A 210 -3.58 -11.36 4.58
C LEU A 210 -3.65 -11.78 3.10
N PRO A 211 -3.36 -10.84 2.17
CA PRO A 211 -3.39 -11.15 0.73
C PRO A 211 -2.37 -12.22 0.37
N LYS A 212 -2.84 -13.30 -0.27
CA LYS A 212 -1.99 -14.42 -0.72
C LYS A 212 -0.93 -14.01 -1.75
N SER A 213 -1.15 -12.92 -2.48
CA SER A 213 -0.22 -12.38 -3.47
C SER A 213 0.89 -11.50 -2.88
N LEU A 214 0.80 -11.12 -1.60
CA LEU A 214 1.70 -10.17 -0.96
C LEU A 214 3.11 -10.74 -0.79
N VAL A 215 4.12 -9.90 -1.02
CA VAL A 215 5.52 -10.19 -0.68
C VAL A 215 5.90 -9.38 0.54
N VAL A 216 6.43 -10.03 1.58
CA VAL A 216 6.76 -9.39 2.86
C VAL A 216 8.25 -9.49 3.16
N TYR A 217 8.85 -8.34 3.51
CA TYR A 217 10.21 -8.22 4.00
C TYR A 217 10.20 -7.62 5.41
N THR A 218 10.86 -8.28 6.36
CA THR A 218 10.98 -7.76 7.73
C THR A 218 12.43 -7.56 8.06
N VAL A 219 12.81 -6.35 8.44
CA VAL A 219 14.20 -6.00 8.77
C VAL A 219 14.29 -5.69 10.25
N SER A 220 15.04 -6.49 11.00
CA SER A 220 15.40 -6.19 12.39
C SER A 220 16.77 -5.54 12.46
N GLY A 221 16.97 -4.68 13.46
CA GLY A 221 18.26 -4.11 13.82
C GLY A 221 18.79 -4.72 15.11
N GLY A 222 20.09 -4.63 15.31
CA GLY A 222 20.70 -4.87 16.61
C GLY A 222 22.16 -4.45 16.65
N LYS A 223 22.55 -3.65 17.65
CA LYS A 223 23.98 -3.47 17.98
C LYS A 223 24.59 -4.74 18.54
N ASN A 224 23.75 -5.59 19.12
CA ASN A 224 24.05 -6.93 19.59
C ASN A 224 22.95 -7.90 19.12
N TYR A 225 23.07 -9.18 19.46
CA TYR A 225 22.12 -10.22 19.04
C TYR A 225 20.73 -10.14 19.70
N GLU A 226 20.54 -9.25 20.68
CA GLU A 226 19.38 -9.29 21.58
C GLU A 226 18.37 -8.16 21.33
N SER A 227 18.79 -7.00 20.82
CA SER A 227 17.91 -5.84 20.63
C SER A 227 18.52 -4.73 19.77
N ASP A 228 17.66 -3.94 19.13
CA ASP A 228 18.00 -2.62 18.54
C ASP A 228 18.04 -1.47 19.56
N GLY A 229 18.02 -1.79 20.86
CA GLY A 229 17.98 -0.84 21.97
C GLY A 229 16.57 -0.49 22.46
N ILE A 230 15.51 -0.83 21.71
CA ILE A 230 14.10 -0.62 22.11
C ILE A 230 13.30 -1.91 21.96
N VAL A 231 13.48 -2.61 20.85
CA VAL A 231 12.74 -3.82 20.48
C VAL A 231 13.63 -5.04 20.69
N PRO A 232 13.19 -6.04 21.46
CA PRO A 232 13.89 -7.32 21.55
C PRO A 232 13.90 -8.05 20.22
N GLU A 233 14.98 -8.75 19.90
CA GLU A 233 15.09 -9.60 18.70
C GLU A 233 13.92 -10.59 18.64
N ALA A 234 13.59 -11.24 19.77
CA ALA A 234 12.49 -12.19 19.84
C ALA A 234 11.14 -11.56 19.45
N SER A 235 10.92 -10.29 19.78
CA SER A 235 9.72 -9.55 19.37
C SER A 235 9.72 -9.29 17.87
N ALA A 236 10.86 -8.90 17.30
CA ALA A 236 11.01 -8.71 15.85
C ALA A 236 10.90 -10.03 15.06
N ALA A 237 11.40 -11.14 15.61
CA ALA A 237 11.33 -12.47 15.02
C ALA A 237 9.90 -13.05 15.01
N ALA A 238 9.02 -12.55 15.89
CA ALA A 238 7.64 -13.04 16.00
C ALA A 238 6.78 -12.77 14.75
N GLY A 239 7.21 -11.89 13.85
CA GLY A 239 6.54 -11.64 12.56
C GLY A 239 6.33 -12.92 11.73
N LYS A 240 7.20 -13.92 11.90
CA LYS A 240 7.06 -15.23 11.22
C LYS A 240 5.73 -15.92 11.49
N TYR A 241 5.16 -15.78 12.69
CA TYR A 241 3.88 -16.40 13.05
C TYR A 241 2.67 -15.79 12.34
N ILE A 242 2.82 -14.53 11.91
CA ILE A 242 1.81 -13.76 11.19
C ILE A 242 1.91 -14.09 9.69
N PHE A 243 3.11 -14.04 9.11
CA PHE A 243 3.26 -14.06 7.64
C PHE A 243 3.56 -15.43 7.02
N GLN A 244 4.27 -16.33 7.70
CA GLN A 244 4.66 -17.62 7.09
C GLN A 244 3.42 -18.44 6.73
N ASN A 245 3.44 -19.03 5.54
CA ASN A 245 2.33 -19.78 4.93
C ASN A 245 1.04 -18.96 4.73
N GLN A 246 1.08 -17.64 4.88
CA GLN A 246 -0.06 -16.75 4.62
C GLN A 246 0.11 -15.90 3.36
N VAL A 247 1.31 -15.41 3.12
CA VAL A 247 1.64 -14.51 1.99
C VAL A 247 2.45 -15.25 0.92
N LYS A 248 2.64 -14.64 -0.26
CA LYS A 248 3.38 -15.26 -1.39
C LYS A 248 4.81 -15.61 -1.01
N SER A 249 5.48 -14.71 -0.30
CA SER A 249 6.82 -14.94 0.25
C SER A 249 7.07 -14.06 1.46
N TYR A 250 7.77 -14.62 2.44
CA TYR A 250 8.18 -13.93 3.66
C TYR A 250 9.70 -14.05 3.79
N THR A 251 10.39 -12.93 3.91
CA THR A 251 11.84 -12.88 4.12
C THR A 251 12.15 -12.01 5.34
N ALA A 252 12.82 -12.59 6.32
CA ALA A 252 13.36 -11.86 7.46
C ALA A 252 14.85 -11.58 7.25
N MET A 253 15.27 -10.35 7.53
CA MET A 253 16.65 -9.89 7.44
C MET A 253 17.04 -9.25 8.77
N THR A 254 18.29 -9.42 9.16
CA THR A 254 18.85 -8.76 10.34
C THR A 254 20.03 -7.92 9.91
N ILE A 255 20.04 -6.66 10.34
CA ILE A 255 21.12 -5.72 10.09
C ILE A 255 21.81 -5.47 11.43
N THR A 256 23.10 -5.75 11.48
CA THR A 256 23.94 -5.58 12.67
C THR A 256 24.98 -4.48 12.44
N GLY A 257 25.31 -3.73 13.49
CA GLY A 257 26.39 -2.76 13.48
C GLY A 257 26.07 -1.50 14.29
N ASP A 258 27.03 -0.59 14.38
CA ASP A 258 26.95 0.59 15.27
C ASP A 258 25.78 1.53 14.96
N LYS A 259 25.23 1.48 13.74
CA LYS A 259 24.06 2.26 13.28
C LYS A 259 22.77 1.44 13.19
N ALA A 260 22.70 0.31 13.90
CA ALA A 260 21.51 -0.54 13.95
C ALA A 260 20.58 -0.21 15.15
N ASP A 261 20.71 0.98 15.74
CA ASP A 261 19.80 1.48 16.78
C ASP A 261 18.40 1.73 16.21
N HIS A 262 17.37 1.46 17.01
CA HIS A 262 15.96 1.53 16.62
C HIS A 262 15.57 2.81 15.87
N SER A 263 16.03 3.97 16.34
CA SER A 263 15.70 5.28 15.77
C SER A 263 16.44 5.56 14.46
N ASP A 264 17.64 5.00 14.30
CA ASP A 264 18.52 5.21 13.14
C ASP A 264 18.32 4.18 12.03
N LEU A 265 17.63 3.07 12.30
CA LEU A 265 17.39 2.04 11.30
C LEU A 265 16.82 2.56 9.97
N PRO A 266 15.79 3.44 9.93
CA PRO A 266 15.27 3.93 8.65
C PRO A 266 16.30 4.66 7.80
N GLN A 267 17.35 5.23 8.40
CA GLN A 267 18.38 6.01 7.73
C GLN A 267 19.73 5.27 7.62
N ASN A 268 19.78 4.02 8.09
CA ASN A 268 20.94 3.15 7.93
C ASN A 268 21.14 2.81 6.44
N GLN A 269 22.39 2.92 5.96
CA GLN A 269 22.72 2.69 4.55
C GLN A 269 22.37 1.27 4.06
N GLN A 270 22.47 0.26 4.93
CA GLN A 270 22.06 -1.11 4.58
C GLN A 270 20.53 -1.21 4.45
N VAL A 271 19.76 -0.50 5.29
CA VAL A 271 18.30 -0.41 5.14
C VAL A 271 17.92 0.30 3.85
N VAL A 272 18.61 1.39 3.50
CA VAL A 272 18.43 2.10 2.21
C VAL A 272 18.64 1.14 1.03
N GLN A 273 19.73 0.36 1.05
CA GLN A 273 20.02 -0.63 0.01
C GLN A 273 18.95 -1.72 -0.06
N VAL A 274 18.49 -2.23 1.08
CA VAL A 274 17.40 -3.22 1.14
C VAL A 274 16.11 -2.65 0.56
N ILE A 275 15.76 -1.40 0.86
CA ILE A 275 14.59 -0.72 0.28
C ILE A 275 14.74 -0.62 -1.25
N GLN A 276 15.89 -0.16 -1.74
CA GLN A 276 16.15 -0.03 -3.18
C GLN A 276 16.08 -1.38 -3.92
N GLN A 277 16.61 -2.44 -3.31
CA GLN A 277 16.70 -3.77 -3.92
C GLN A 277 15.36 -4.51 -3.89
N TYR A 278 14.63 -4.43 -2.79
CA TYR A 278 13.51 -5.33 -2.52
C TYR A 278 12.14 -4.65 -2.47
N LEU A 279 12.06 -3.36 -2.14
CA LEU A 279 10.80 -2.63 -2.06
C LEU A 279 10.48 -1.89 -3.36
N LEU A 280 11.42 -1.08 -3.84
CA LEU A 280 11.26 -0.22 -5.02
C LEU A 280 11.26 -1.03 -6.33
N GLU A 281 10.75 -0.42 -7.40
CA GLU A 281 10.91 -1.01 -8.72
C GLU A 281 12.39 -1.00 -9.15
N PRO A 282 12.89 -2.08 -9.77
CA PRO A 282 14.26 -2.13 -10.25
C PRO A 282 14.54 -0.98 -11.21
N ILE A 283 15.67 -0.29 -11.00
CA ILE A 283 16.14 0.74 -11.93
C ILE A 283 16.37 0.08 -13.28
N LYS A 284 15.49 0.37 -14.25
CA LYS A 284 15.69 -0.06 -15.64
C LYS A 284 16.86 0.74 -16.22
N ASN A 285 18.07 0.19 -16.16
CA ASN A 285 19.21 0.75 -16.88
C ASN A 285 18.89 0.74 -18.38
N LYS A 286 18.90 1.92 -19.02
CA LYS A 286 18.67 2.09 -20.47
C LYS A 286 19.60 1.21 -21.34
N ASN A 287 20.75 0.80 -20.80
CA ASN A 287 21.76 0.02 -21.52
C ASN A 287 21.35 -1.45 -21.78
N ASN A 288 20.34 -2.00 -21.09
CA ASN A 288 19.86 -3.36 -21.38
C ASN A 288 18.94 -3.45 -22.61
N GLN A 289 18.48 -2.31 -23.17
CA GLN A 289 17.71 -2.35 -24.43
C GLN A 289 18.59 -2.45 -25.67
N GLU A 290 19.87 -2.05 -25.61
CA GLU A 290 20.79 -2.19 -26.76
C GLU A 290 21.36 -3.61 -26.89
N ILE A 291 21.68 -4.27 -25.77
CA ILE A 291 22.18 -5.66 -25.77
C ILE A 291 21.12 -6.62 -26.34
N THR A 292 19.84 -6.40 -26.02
CA THR A 292 18.74 -7.24 -26.51
C THR A 292 18.44 -7.00 -28.01
N ARG A 293 18.79 -5.83 -28.56
CA ARG A 293 18.64 -5.53 -30.00
C ARG A 293 19.85 -5.99 -30.83
N GLN A 294 21.05 -5.98 -30.27
CA GLN A 294 22.25 -6.51 -30.95
C GLN A 294 22.28 -8.05 -30.97
N GLY A 295 21.82 -8.72 -29.90
CA GLY A 295 21.69 -10.18 -29.90
C GLY A 295 20.71 -10.71 -30.95
N LYS A 296 19.62 -9.97 -31.23
CA LYS A 296 18.65 -10.36 -32.27
C LYS A 296 19.14 -10.14 -33.71
N LYS A 297 20.06 -9.21 -33.94
CA LYS A 297 20.65 -8.99 -35.28
C LYS A 297 21.73 -10.01 -35.64
N GLN A 298 22.44 -10.57 -34.64
CA GLN A 298 23.49 -11.56 -34.89
C GLN A 298 22.98 -12.97 -35.17
N ASP A 299 21.77 -13.32 -34.70
CA ASP A 299 21.15 -14.62 -34.97
C ASP A 299 20.45 -14.68 -36.34
N ASP A 300 19.95 -13.55 -36.85
CA ASP A 300 19.35 -13.48 -38.20
C ASP A 300 20.40 -13.55 -39.32
N ASP A 301 21.63 -13.03 -39.10
CA ASP A 301 22.71 -13.10 -40.10
C ASP A 301 23.41 -14.48 -40.17
N LYS A 302 23.24 -15.36 -39.16
CA LYS A 302 23.87 -16.69 -39.14
C LYS A 302 23.01 -17.80 -39.75
N ASN A 303 21.72 -17.58 -39.98
CA ASN A 303 20.82 -18.57 -40.59
C ASN A 303 20.67 -18.43 -42.12
N GLY A 304 21.42 -17.52 -42.76
CA GLY A 304 21.35 -17.28 -44.21
C GLY A 304 22.38 -18.01 -45.08
N GLN A 305 23.34 -18.75 -44.51
CA GLN A 305 24.40 -19.44 -45.26
C GLN A 305 24.53 -20.90 -44.83
N ASN A 306 23.63 -21.75 -45.31
CA ASN A 306 23.90 -23.17 -45.52
C ASN A 306 22.80 -23.77 -46.40
N ASN A 307 22.95 -23.60 -47.71
CA ASN A 307 22.34 -24.46 -48.72
C ASN A 307 23.06 -24.21 -50.05
N GLN A 308 24.17 -24.92 -50.25
CA GLN A 308 24.72 -25.28 -51.57
C GLN A 308 25.94 -26.19 -51.37
N ASN A 309 25.70 -27.50 -51.42
CA ASN A 309 26.45 -28.53 -52.15
C ASN A 309 25.99 -29.93 -51.73
#